data_AF-A0A947JZT9-F1
#
_entry.id   AF-A0A947JZT9-F1
#
_cell.length_a   1.000
_cell.length_b   1.000
_cell.length_c   1.000
_cell.angle_alpha   90.00
_cell.angle_beta   90.00
_cell.angle_gamma   90.00
#
_symmetry.space_group_name_H-M   'P 1'
#
loop_
_entity.id
_entity.type
_entity.pdbx_description
1 polymer ?
#
loop_
_entity_poly.entity_id
_entity_poly.type
_entity_poly.pdbx_seq_one_letter_code
_entity_poly.pdbx_strand_id
1 'polypeptide(L)'
;RPIFTAQPANPGFQPMDLNREGLAWRVLDDHIIFLDVAKDRYFRLSEKDNRESVEQLGRNSKELWHQPDCLARPADWSAPSRSSPAIGRHDFSLPAIARAFWTQRRVEARLSKFPLSVVLSQLRSVVEMRSEKRTEISEKGLRFIGAFEDARLLRTAADRCLAHSIALAACLAACGDQARVVLGVHSPPFAAHCWAQHADTVLNDNIEEVLRYQPILVV
;
A
#
# COMPACT_ATOMS: atom_id res chain seq x y z
N ARG A 1 -0.24 11.69 14.56
CA ARG A 1 -1.06 10.60 15.12
C ARG A 1 -0.36 9.32 14.70
N PRO A 2 0.02 8.42 15.62
CA PRO A 2 0.49 7.11 15.21
C PRO A 2 -0.64 6.47 14.41
N ILE A 3 -0.37 6.19 13.14
CA ILE A 3 -1.37 5.61 12.26
C ILE A 3 -1.28 4.11 12.53
N PHE A 4 -2.40 3.51 12.96
CA PHE A 4 -2.60 2.07 13.12
C PHE A 4 -2.16 1.44 14.46
N THR A 5 -3.07 1.47 15.44
CA THR A 5 -3.16 0.47 16.52
C THR A 5 -4.35 -0.44 16.28
N ALA A 6 -4.14 -1.76 16.29
CA ALA A 6 -5.22 -2.73 16.17
C ALA A 6 -6.10 -2.70 17.43
N GLN A 7 -7.38 -2.35 17.28
CA GLN A 7 -8.36 -2.39 18.36
C GLN A 7 -9.21 -3.68 18.26
N PRO A 8 -9.54 -4.33 19.40
CA PRO A 8 -10.48 -5.44 19.41
C PRO A 8 -11.90 -4.97 19.06
N ALA A 9 -12.64 -5.78 18.31
CA ALA A 9 -14.03 -5.50 17.94
C ALA A 9 -15.00 -5.69 19.14
N ASN A 10 -16.09 -4.90 19.16
CA ASN A 10 -17.14 -4.92 20.18
C ASN A 10 -18.05 -6.17 20.02
N PRO A 11 -18.55 -6.79 21.12
CA PRO A 11 -19.35 -8.01 21.07
C PRO A 11 -20.83 -7.70 20.80
N GLY A 12 -21.20 -7.57 19.53
CA GLY A 12 -22.58 -7.47 19.06
C GLY A 12 -22.78 -8.39 17.87
N PHE A 13 -23.63 -9.40 18.04
CA PHE A 13 -23.67 -10.65 17.29
C PHE A 13 -24.25 -10.50 15.86
N GLN A 14 -23.40 -10.56 14.84
CA GLN A 14 -23.66 -11.01 13.46
C GLN A 14 -22.34 -11.63 12.93
N PRO A 15 -22.38 -12.74 12.15
CA PRO A 15 -21.19 -13.20 11.42
C PRO A 15 -20.60 -12.04 10.63
N MET A 16 -19.28 -11.84 10.69
CA MET A 16 -18.64 -10.76 9.95
C MET A 16 -18.87 -10.98 8.45
N ASP A 17 -19.55 -10.03 7.79
CA ASP A 17 -19.69 -10.06 6.34
C ASP A 17 -18.32 -9.78 5.69
N LEU A 18 -17.67 -10.84 5.21
CA LEU A 18 -16.37 -10.78 4.54
C LEU A 18 -16.44 -10.05 3.19
N ASN A 19 -17.63 -9.85 2.63
CA ASN A 19 -17.86 -9.14 1.36
C ASN A 19 -18.34 -7.70 1.57
N ARG A 20 -18.32 -7.21 2.82
CA ARG A 20 -18.72 -5.83 3.14
C ARG A 20 -17.93 -4.84 2.28
N GLU A 21 -18.63 -3.89 1.65
CA GLU A 21 -18.00 -2.85 0.87
C GLU A 21 -16.92 -2.08 1.67
N GLY A 22 -15.81 -1.78 1.01
CA GLY A 22 -14.67 -1.07 1.60
C GLY A 22 -13.82 -1.90 2.55
N LEU A 23 -14.00 -3.23 2.57
CA LEU A 23 -13.20 -4.13 3.38
C LEU A 23 -12.22 -4.93 2.52
N ALA A 24 -10.93 -4.76 2.78
CA ALA A 24 -9.88 -5.65 2.28
C ALA A 24 -9.45 -6.60 3.39
N TRP A 25 -9.14 -7.85 3.07
CA TRP A 25 -8.67 -8.80 4.07
C TRP A 25 -7.71 -9.84 3.50
N ARG A 26 -6.85 -10.35 4.38
CA ARG A 26 -5.84 -11.36 4.07
C ARG A 26 -5.73 -12.35 5.24
N VAL A 27 -5.64 -13.64 4.93
CA VAL A 27 -5.36 -14.68 5.94
C VAL A 27 -3.85 -14.82 6.12
N LEU A 28 -3.37 -14.72 7.35
CA LEU A 28 -1.98 -14.89 7.80
C LEU A 28 -1.94 -15.79 9.02
N ASP A 29 -1.17 -16.88 8.97
CA ASP A 29 -0.98 -17.79 10.11
C ASP A 29 -2.30 -18.18 10.80
N ASP A 30 -3.31 -18.54 10.00
CA ASP A 30 -4.65 -18.93 10.46
C ASP A 30 -5.46 -17.79 11.13
N HIS A 31 -5.02 -16.53 10.97
CA HIS A 31 -5.72 -15.32 11.37
C HIS A 31 -6.09 -14.44 10.18
N ILE A 32 -7.31 -13.90 10.18
CA ILE A 32 -7.75 -12.93 9.17
C ILE A 32 -7.41 -11.52 9.65
N ILE A 33 -6.56 -10.83 8.90
CA ILE A 33 -6.31 -9.39 9.08
C ILE A 33 -7.21 -8.61 8.14
N PHE A 34 -7.89 -7.62 8.69
CA PHE A 34 -8.78 -6.74 7.95
C PHE A 34 -8.21 -5.34 7.85
N LEU A 35 -8.43 -4.70 6.71
CA LEU A 35 -8.26 -3.29 6.46
C LEU A 35 -9.61 -2.69 6.06
N ASP A 36 -10.15 -1.84 6.91
CA ASP A 36 -11.34 -1.03 6.62
C ASP A 36 -10.89 0.28 5.97
N VAL A 37 -10.94 0.36 4.63
CA VAL A 37 -10.46 1.54 3.88
C VAL A 37 -11.40 2.75 4.00
N ALA A 38 -12.60 2.56 4.51
CA ALA A 38 -13.54 3.65 4.80
C ALA A 38 -13.29 4.25 6.19
N LYS A 39 -12.83 3.43 7.15
CA LYS A 39 -12.54 3.85 8.53
C LYS A 39 -11.05 3.98 8.85
N ASP A 40 -10.18 3.86 7.85
CA ASP A 40 -8.73 4.01 7.92
C ASP A 40 -8.08 3.21 9.06
N ARG A 41 -8.50 1.95 9.23
CA ARG A 41 -8.01 1.12 10.33
C ARG A 41 -7.85 -0.35 9.98
N TYR A 42 -6.82 -0.94 10.58
CA TYR A 42 -6.67 -2.38 10.65
C TYR A 42 -7.37 -2.92 11.89
N PHE A 43 -7.95 -4.10 11.77
CA PHE A 43 -8.49 -4.83 12.91
C PHE A 43 -8.42 -6.33 12.67
N ARG A 44 -8.65 -7.07 13.75
CA ARG A 44 -8.67 -8.54 13.77
C ARG A 44 -9.89 -8.96 14.56
N LEU A 45 -10.43 -10.12 14.19
CA LEU A 45 -11.56 -10.72 14.88
C LEU A 45 -11.14 -11.31 16.23
N SER A 46 -12.13 -11.59 17.09
CA SER A 46 -11.89 -12.40 18.27
C SER A 46 -11.42 -13.81 17.84
N GLU A 47 -10.72 -14.55 18.71
CA GLU A 47 -10.25 -15.90 18.35
C GLU A 47 -11.39 -16.83 17.94
N LYS A 48 -12.56 -16.70 18.58
CA LYS A 48 -13.76 -17.46 18.25
C LYS A 48 -14.26 -17.12 16.84
N ASP A 49 -14.50 -15.83 16.56
CA ASP A 49 -15.05 -15.40 15.27
C ASP A 49 -14.04 -15.62 14.13
N ASN A 50 -12.74 -15.49 14.42
CA ASN A 50 -11.67 -15.78 13.47
C ASN A 50 -11.70 -17.25 13.06
N ARG A 51 -11.77 -18.17 14.04
CA ARG A 51 -11.84 -19.61 13.76
C ARG A 51 -13.06 -19.97 12.92
N GLU A 52 -14.23 -19.46 13.30
CA GLU A 52 -15.47 -19.66 12.53
C GLU A 52 -15.36 -19.12 11.10
N SER A 53 -14.74 -17.94 10.92
CA SER A 53 -14.54 -17.34 9.60
C SER A 53 -13.54 -18.12 8.74
N VAL A 54 -12.43 -18.58 9.33
CA VAL A 54 -11.42 -19.38 8.61
C VAL A 54 -11.98 -20.76 8.23
N GLU A 55 -12.80 -21.37 9.09
CA GLU A 55 -13.51 -22.63 8.78
C GLU A 55 -14.45 -22.45 7.58
N GLN A 56 -15.19 -21.34 7.51
CA GLN A 56 -16.06 -21.01 6.37
C GLN A 56 -15.29 -20.81 5.06
N LEU A 57 -14.07 -20.28 5.11
CA LEU A 57 -13.20 -20.09 3.95
C LEU A 57 -12.62 -21.41 3.40
N GLY A 58 -12.68 -22.50 4.18
CA GLY A 58 -12.24 -23.83 3.77
C GLY A 58 -10.71 -24.03 3.77
N ARG A 59 -10.26 -25.18 3.24
CA ARG A 59 -8.88 -25.68 3.42
C ARG A 59 -7.78 -24.85 2.71
N ASN A 60 -8.12 -24.02 1.73
CA ASN A 60 -7.16 -23.18 0.99
C ASN A 60 -7.12 -21.73 1.49
N SER A 61 -7.60 -21.47 2.71
CA SER A 61 -7.74 -20.12 3.27
C SER A 61 -6.44 -19.31 3.32
N LYS A 62 -5.28 -19.95 3.47
CA LYS A 62 -3.95 -19.29 3.59
C LYS A 62 -3.54 -18.47 2.37
N GLU A 63 -4.08 -18.79 1.19
CA GLU A 63 -3.82 -18.03 -0.03
C GLU A 63 -4.92 -17.00 -0.34
N LEU A 64 -6.01 -17.01 0.43
CA LEU A 64 -7.16 -16.15 0.16
C LEU A 64 -6.87 -14.70 0.51
N TRP A 65 -7.30 -13.86 -0.43
CA TRP A 65 -7.13 -12.43 -0.39
C TRP A 65 -8.32 -11.79 -1.09
N HIS A 66 -8.92 -10.83 -0.41
CA HIS A 66 -10.02 -10.04 -0.92
C HIS A 66 -9.67 -8.54 -0.92
N GLN A 67 -10.10 -7.85 -1.97
CA GLN A 67 -10.12 -6.40 -2.08
C GLN A 67 -11.53 -5.96 -2.45
N PRO A 68 -12.00 -4.80 -1.97
CA PRO A 68 -13.33 -4.29 -2.33
C PRO A 68 -13.37 -3.90 -3.81
N ASP A 69 -14.53 -4.04 -4.46
CA ASP A 69 -14.68 -3.80 -5.92
C ASP A 69 -14.21 -2.42 -6.38
N CYS A 70 -14.46 -1.37 -5.58
CA CYS A 70 -14.01 -0.01 -5.86
C CYS A 70 -12.47 0.11 -5.96
N LEU A 71 -11.76 -0.82 -5.33
CA LEU A 71 -10.31 -0.99 -5.39
C LEU A 71 -10.00 -2.44 -5.80
N ALA A 72 -10.71 -2.99 -6.79
CA ALA A 72 -10.46 -4.34 -7.28
C ALA A 72 -8.99 -4.55 -7.65
N ARG A 73 -8.45 -5.72 -7.29
CA ARG A 73 -7.05 -6.08 -7.54
C ARG A 73 -6.76 -6.01 -9.05
N PRO A 74 -5.68 -5.33 -9.47
CA PRO A 74 -5.32 -5.28 -10.88
C PRO A 74 -4.99 -6.67 -11.42
N ALA A 75 -5.56 -7.03 -12.57
CA ALA A 75 -5.35 -8.34 -13.19
C ALA A 75 -3.90 -8.60 -13.61
N ASP A 76 -3.15 -7.52 -13.85
CA ASP A 76 -1.78 -7.54 -14.32
C ASP A 76 -0.75 -7.36 -13.19
N TRP A 77 -1.20 -7.38 -11.93
CA TRP A 77 -0.33 -7.32 -10.76
C TRP A 77 0.44 -8.62 -10.58
N SER A 78 1.74 -8.49 -10.27
CA SER A 78 2.64 -9.57 -9.94
C SER A 78 3.31 -9.32 -8.59
N ALA A 79 3.72 -10.39 -7.91
CA ALA A 79 4.55 -10.25 -6.72
C ALA A 79 5.88 -9.55 -7.06
N PRO A 80 6.42 -8.72 -6.16
CA PRO A 80 7.73 -8.10 -6.37
C PRO A 80 8.86 -9.14 -6.33
N SER A 81 9.88 -8.96 -7.17
CA SER A 81 11.05 -9.83 -7.29
C SER A 81 12.37 -9.08 -7.07
N ARG A 82 12.37 -7.75 -7.23
CA ARG A 82 13.57 -6.91 -7.19
C ARG A 82 13.29 -5.49 -6.68
N SER A 83 14.35 -4.80 -6.26
CA SER A 83 14.33 -3.37 -5.94
C SER A 83 14.82 -2.54 -7.13
N SER A 84 14.32 -1.31 -7.26
CA SER A 84 14.82 -0.37 -8.26
C SER A 84 16.27 0.02 -7.94
N PRO A 85 17.19 -0.01 -8.92
CA PRO A 85 18.57 0.45 -8.70
C PRO A 85 18.64 1.94 -8.35
N ALA A 86 17.63 2.73 -8.73
CA ALA A 86 17.54 4.16 -8.45
C ALA A 86 17.34 4.49 -6.96
N ILE A 87 17.12 3.49 -6.10
CA ILE A 87 17.14 3.67 -4.64
C ILE A 87 18.58 3.86 -4.12
N GLY A 88 19.55 3.17 -4.74
CA GLY A 88 20.96 3.21 -4.33
C GLY A 88 21.87 4.00 -5.28
N ARG A 89 21.42 4.31 -6.49
CA ARG A 89 22.19 4.99 -7.54
C ARG A 89 21.34 6.02 -8.25
N HIS A 90 21.49 7.28 -7.88
CA HIS A 90 20.79 8.41 -8.51
C HIS A 90 21.60 9.69 -8.37
N ASP A 91 21.31 10.64 -9.25
CA ASP A 91 21.90 11.98 -9.17
C ASP A 91 21.15 12.84 -8.16
N PHE A 92 21.92 13.53 -7.31
CA PHE A 92 21.37 14.46 -6.34
C PHE A 92 20.83 15.72 -7.02
N SER A 93 19.60 16.13 -6.67
CA SER A 93 18.97 17.34 -7.22
C SER A 93 18.07 18.04 -6.22
N LEU A 94 18.54 19.17 -5.65
CA LEU A 94 17.77 19.95 -4.68
C LEU A 94 16.36 20.35 -5.16
N PRO A 95 16.15 20.84 -6.41
CA PRO A 95 14.80 21.16 -6.88
C PRO A 95 13.89 19.93 -6.96
N ALA A 96 14.44 18.76 -7.31
CA ALA A 96 13.68 17.52 -7.36
C ALA A 96 13.31 17.04 -5.96
N ILE A 97 14.24 17.12 -5.00
CA ILE A 97 14.02 16.77 -3.59
C ILE A 97 12.96 17.68 -2.96
N ALA A 98 13.06 18.99 -3.18
CA ALA A 98 12.06 19.95 -2.69
C ALA A 98 10.66 19.65 -3.25
N ARG A 99 10.59 19.29 -4.54
CA ARG A 99 9.34 18.87 -5.18
C ARG A 99 8.80 17.57 -4.57
N ALA A 100 9.63 16.54 -4.41
CA ALA A 100 9.25 15.27 -3.78
C ALA A 100 8.71 15.49 -2.37
N PHE A 101 9.43 16.28 -1.57
CA PHE A 101 9.04 16.66 -0.22
C PHE A 101 7.67 17.35 -0.20
N TRP A 102 7.45 18.33 -1.08
CA TRP A 102 6.19 19.08 -1.18
C TRP A 102 5.02 18.20 -1.63
N THR A 103 5.22 17.34 -2.64
CA THR A 103 4.19 16.40 -3.09
C THR A 103 3.80 15.46 -1.97
N GLN A 104 4.76 14.90 -1.24
CA GLN A 104 4.47 14.05 -0.09
C GLN A 104 3.72 14.82 1.02
N ARG A 105 4.11 16.05 1.34
CA ARG A 105 3.37 16.93 2.29
C ARG A 105 1.92 17.12 1.88
N ARG A 106 1.67 17.32 0.58
CA ARG A 106 0.30 17.45 0.06
C ARG A 106 -0.49 16.16 0.23
N VAL A 107 0.11 14.99 0.00
CA VAL A 107 -0.55 13.70 0.22
C VAL A 107 -0.85 13.48 1.70
N GLU A 108 0.10 13.78 2.59
CA GLU A 108 -0.13 13.70 4.05
C GLU A 108 -1.29 14.61 4.48
N ALA A 109 -1.36 15.83 3.96
CA ALA A 109 -2.45 16.75 4.24
C ALA A 109 -3.79 16.29 3.64
N ARG A 110 -3.79 15.44 2.61
CA ARG A 110 -4.99 14.81 2.08
C ARG A 110 -5.43 13.64 2.94
N LEU A 111 -4.49 12.77 3.32
CA LEU A 111 -4.75 11.63 4.21
C LEU A 111 -5.23 12.07 5.60
N SER A 112 -4.92 13.29 6.03
CA SER A 112 -5.47 13.85 7.28
C SER A 112 -6.86 14.45 7.13
N LYS A 113 -7.34 14.69 5.91
CA LYS A 113 -8.60 15.39 5.61
C LYS A 113 -9.65 14.51 4.94
N PHE A 114 -9.22 13.47 4.24
CA PHE A 114 -10.07 12.59 3.45
C PHE A 114 -9.81 11.13 3.83
N PRO A 115 -10.84 10.26 3.78
CA PRO A 115 -10.66 8.83 3.98
C PRO A 115 -9.65 8.22 3.01
N LEU A 116 -8.98 7.16 3.44
CA LEU A 116 -8.00 6.42 2.64
C LEU A 116 -8.61 5.96 1.31
N SER A 117 -9.82 5.42 1.33
CA SER A 117 -10.57 5.03 0.13
C SER A 117 -10.65 6.14 -0.93
N VAL A 118 -10.95 7.38 -0.53
CA VAL A 118 -11.04 8.52 -1.46
C VAL A 118 -9.67 8.83 -2.08
N VAL A 119 -8.62 8.85 -1.26
CA VAL A 119 -7.25 9.15 -1.73
C VAL A 119 -6.76 8.06 -2.67
N LEU A 120 -7.02 6.79 -2.37
CA LEU A 120 -6.62 5.65 -3.19
C LEU A 120 -7.41 5.58 -4.51
N SER A 121 -8.72 5.79 -4.50
CA SER A 121 -9.54 5.80 -5.73
C SER A 121 -9.11 6.93 -6.68
N GLN A 122 -8.76 8.09 -6.14
CA GLN A 122 -8.22 9.19 -6.95
C GLN A 122 -6.83 8.88 -7.50
N LEU A 123 -5.95 8.26 -6.70
CA LEU A 123 -4.66 7.81 -7.18
C LEU A 123 -4.83 6.82 -8.33
N ARG A 124 -5.68 5.79 -8.14
CA ARG A 124 -5.99 4.78 -9.17
C ARG A 124 -6.40 5.45 -10.48
N SER A 125 -7.37 6.35 -10.41
CA SER A 125 -7.85 7.10 -11.58
C SER A 125 -6.72 7.88 -12.26
N VAL A 126 -5.86 8.58 -11.50
CA VAL A 126 -4.72 9.32 -12.06
C VAL A 126 -3.71 8.39 -12.74
N VAL A 127 -3.39 7.25 -12.11
CA VAL A 127 -2.48 6.25 -12.68
C VAL A 127 -3.05 5.66 -13.96
N GLU A 128 -4.31 5.21 -13.95
CA GLU A 128 -4.99 4.63 -15.13
C GLU A 128 -5.13 5.63 -16.29
N MET A 129 -5.36 6.92 -16.01
CA MET A 129 -5.52 7.94 -17.06
C MET A 129 -4.21 8.48 -17.64
N ARG A 130 -3.13 8.53 -16.85
CA ARG A 130 -1.91 9.27 -17.22
C ARG A 130 -0.70 8.39 -17.49
N SER A 131 -0.79 7.11 -17.18
CA SER A 131 0.34 6.20 -17.27
C SER A 131 0.02 4.97 -18.08
N GLU A 132 1.06 4.39 -18.68
CA GLU A 132 0.97 3.15 -19.41
C GLU A 132 1.92 2.13 -18.79
N LYS A 133 1.57 0.85 -18.91
CA LYS A 133 2.48 -0.22 -18.53
C LYS A 133 3.61 -0.30 -19.55
N ARG A 134 4.77 0.22 -19.17
CA ARG A 134 6.03 0.08 -19.91
C ARG A 134 6.82 -1.11 -19.38
N THR A 135 7.80 -1.57 -20.17
CA THR A 135 8.76 -2.58 -19.71
C THR A 135 9.70 -2.01 -18.64
N GLU A 136 10.03 -0.73 -18.78
CA GLU A 136 10.97 -0.02 -17.92
C GLU A 136 10.43 1.36 -17.54
N ILE A 137 10.81 1.82 -16.35
CA ILE A 137 10.55 3.17 -15.87
C ILE A 137 11.38 4.17 -16.68
N SER A 138 10.78 5.27 -17.11
CA SER A 138 11.50 6.32 -17.83
C SER A 138 12.63 6.96 -17.01
N GLU A 139 13.60 7.56 -17.69
CA GLU A 139 14.64 8.40 -17.06
C GLU A 139 14.06 9.49 -16.13
N LYS A 140 12.90 10.06 -16.48
CA LYS A 140 12.20 11.01 -15.61
C LYS A 140 11.69 10.34 -14.34
N GLY A 141 11.16 9.13 -14.46
CA GLY A 141 10.70 8.33 -13.33
C GLY A 141 11.84 7.89 -12.40
N LEU A 142 12.98 7.48 -12.96
CA LEU A 142 14.18 7.15 -12.16
C LEU A 142 14.66 8.34 -11.33
N ARG A 143 14.63 9.56 -11.90
CA ARG A 143 14.93 10.79 -11.15
C ARG A 143 13.93 11.08 -10.04
N PHE A 144 12.65 10.75 -10.22
CA PHE A 144 11.69 10.86 -9.13
C PHE A 144 12.01 9.87 -8.01
N ILE A 145 12.31 8.61 -8.34
CA ILE A 145 12.68 7.59 -7.35
C ILE A 145 13.85 8.07 -6.47
N GLY A 146 14.95 8.50 -7.09
CA GLY A 146 16.11 9.02 -6.35
C GLY A 146 15.79 10.24 -5.50
N ALA A 147 15.03 11.21 -6.04
CA ALA A 147 14.65 12.41 -5.30
C ALA A 147 13.74 12.10 -4.09
N PHE A 148 12.90 11.07 -4.18
CA PHE A 148 12.07 10.62 -3.07
C PHE A 148 12.92 9.91 -2.00
N GLU A 149 13.93 9.12 -2.39
CA GLU A 149 14.87 8.51 -1.44
C GLU A 149 15.68 9.58 -0.69
N ASP A 150 16.24 10.56 -1.38
CA ASP A 150 16.94 11.69 -0.74
C ASP A 150 16.03 12.48 0.21
N ALA A 151 14.78 12.72 -0.20
CA ALA A 151 13.80 13.43 0.63
C ALA A 151 13.40 12.63 1.90
N ARG A 152 13.58 11.31 1.90
CA ARG A 152 13.29 10.43 3.05
C ARG A 152 14.26 10.70 4.20
N LEU A 153 15.53 11.00 3.92
CA LEU A 153 16.55 11.30 4.94
C LEU A 153 16.22 12.54 5.78
N LEU A 154 15.38 13.44 5.25
CA LEU A 154 14.95 14.67 5.92
C LEU A 154 13.72 14.46 6.83
N ARG A 155 13.39 13.21 7.19
CA ARG A 155 12.13 12.86 7.87
C ARG A 155 12.37 11.89 9.03
N THR A 156 11.58 12.05 10.08
CA THR A 156 11.48 11.05 11.16
C THR A 156 10.71 9.82 10.66
N ALA A 157 11.22 8.63 11.01
CA ALA A 157 10.83 7.34 10.43
C ALA A 157 9.39 6.88 10.70
N ALA A 158 8.73 7.42 11.73
CA ALA A 158 7.38 7.00 12.09
C ALA A 158 6.34 7.57 11.10
N ASP A 159 5.65 6.67 10.40
CA ASP A 159 4.32 6.83 9.79
C ASP A 159 4.20 7.52 8.41
N ARG A 160 5.17 7.37 7.50
CA ARG A 160 5.10 8.07 6.19
C ARG A 160 5.22 7.20 4.94
N CYS A 161 5.37 5.88 5.07
CA CYS A 161 5.48 4.98 3.92
C CYS A 161 4.28 5.09 2.98
N LEU A 162 3.06 5.17 3.52
CA LEU A 162 1.84 5.35 2.72
C LEU A 162 1.84 6.64 1.89
N ALA A 163 2.08 7.78 2.55
CA ALA A 163 2.08 9.07 1.86
C ALA A 163 3.22 9.18 0.84
N HIS A 164 4.37 8.58 1.16
CA HIS A 164 5.52 8.51 0.27
C HIS A 164 5.19 7.70 -0.98
N SER A 165 4.68 6.47 -0.83
CA SER A 165 4.33 5.59 -1.95
C SER A 165 3.25 6.19 -2.87
N ILE A 166 2.21 6.81 -2.29
CA ILE A 166 1.16 7.52 -3.04
C ILE A 166 1.74 8.72 -3.81
N ALA A 167 2.59 9.51 -3.16
CA ALA A 167 3.19 10.69 -3.78
C ALA A 167 4.14 10.30 -4.93
N LEU A 168 4.95 9.25 -4.74
CA LEU A 168 5.83 8.72 -5.79
C LEU A 168 5.00 8.20 -6.97
N ALA A 169 3.99 7.35 -6.72
CA ALA A 169 3.12 6.83 -7.77
C ALA A 169 2.41 7.94 -8.57
N ALA A 170 1.94 8.99 -7.90
CA ALA A 170 1.34 10.14 -8.58
C ALA A 170 2.35 10.93 -9.44
N CYS A 171 3.61 11.05 -9.00
CA CYS A 171 4.68 11.68 -9.78
C CYS A 171 5.08 10.84 -11.00
N LEU A 172 5.19 9.51 -10.83
CA LEU A 172 5.46 8.58 -11.92
C LEU A 172 4.35 8.60 -12.97
N ALA A 173 3.09 8.59 -12.53
CA ALA A 173 1.96 8.72 -13.44
C ALA A 173 1.99 10.04 -14.23
N ALA A 174 2.46 11.13 -13.62
CA ALA A 174 2.60 12.41 -14.31
C ALA A 174 3.70 12.43 -15.40
N CYS A 175 4.66 11.49 -15.38
CA CYS A 175 5.63 11.29 -16.46
C CYS A 175 5.32 10.09 -17.36
N GLY A 176 4.15 9.47 -17.23
CA GLY A 176 3.70 8.36 -18.07
C GLY A 176 4.07 6.96 -17.56
N ASP A 177 4.71 6.87 -16.40
CA ASP A 177 5.17 5.60 -15.82
C ASP A 177 4.12 5.04 -14.85
N GLN A 178 3.62 3.83 -15.11
CA GLN A 178 2.64 3.20 -14.23
C GLN A 178 3.31 2.70 -12.95
N ALA A 179 2.81 3.09 -11.79
CA ALA A 179 3.21 2.50 -10.51
C ALA A 179 1.97 2.21 -9.68
N ARG A 180 1.97 1.02 -9.07
CA ARG A 180 0.93 0.56 -8.14
C ARG A 180 1.36 0.87 -6.72
N VAL A 181 0.40 1.22 -5.88
CA VAL A 181 0.64 1.31 -4.43
C VAL A 181 0.12 0.05 -3.78
N VAL A 182 1.00 -0.61 -3.03
CA VAL A 182 0.69 -1.86 -2.34
C VAL A 182 0.75 -1.63 -0.84
N LEU A 183 -0.31 -2.02 -0.13
CA LEU A 183 -0.33 -2.13 1.32
C LEU A 183 -0.13 -3.60 1.68
N GLY A 184 0.85 -3.87 2.51
CA GLY A 184 1.15 -5.20 3.04
C GLY A 184 1.04 -5.26 4.55
N VAL A 185 0.81 -6.47 5.05
CA VAL A 185 0.64 -6.77 6.48
C VAL A 185 1.47 -7.99 6.87
N HIS A 186 1.95 -8.00 8.10
CA HIS A 186 2.71 -9.08 8.72
C HIS A 186 2.17 -9.40 10.12
N SER A 187 2.35 -10.63 10.61
CA SER A 187 1.90 -11.13 11.91
C SER A 187 2.91 -12.15 12.46
N PRO A 188 3.09 -12.31 13.79
CA PRO A 188 3.32 -11.30 14.83
C PRO A 188 4.81 -10.99 15.07
N PRO A 189 5.16 -9.78 15.58
CA PRO A 189 4.25 -8.69 15.95
C PRO A 189 3.60 -8.05 14.71
N PHE A 190 2.35 -7.59 14.86
CA PHE A 190 1.63 -6.97 13.75
C PHE A 190 2.38 -5.74 13.24
N ALA A 191 2.60 -5.71 11.93
CA ALA A 191 3.12 -4.55 11.24
C ALA A 191 2.39 -4.37 9.90
N ALA A 192 2.19 -3.13 9.51
CA ALA A 192 1.67 -2.76 8.21
C ALA A 192 2.70 -1.89 7.49
N HIS A 193 2.85 -2.11 6.20
CA HIS A 193 3.79 -1.37 5.38
C HIS A 193 3.18 -1.03 4.02
N CYS A 194 3.75 -0.02 3.35
CA CYS A 194 3.25 0.43 2.07
C CYS A 194 4.40 0.81 1.14
N TRP A 195 4.40 0.25 -0.06
CA TRP A 195 5.42 0.51 -1.09
C TRP A 195 4.77 0.85 -2.45
N ALA A 196 5.54 1.49 -3.32
CA ALA A 196 5.21 1.67 -4.72
C ALA A 196 5.95 0.62 -5.56
N GLN A 197 5.29 0.09 -6.58
CA GLN A 197 5.78 -1.00 -7.40
C GLN A 197 5.47 -0.78 -8.89
N HIS A 198 6.42 -1.06 -9.76
CA HIS A 198 6.20 -1.14 -11.21
C HIS A 198 6.50 -2.56 -11.68
N ALA A 199 5.52 -3.22 -12.30
CA ALA A 199 5.59 -4.65 -12.61
C ALA A 199 6.03 -5.45 -11.36
N ASP A 200 7.21 -6.07 -11.37
CA ASP A 200 7.81 -6.83 -10.28
C ASP A 200 8.92 -6.05 -9.53
N THR A 201 9.06 -4.75 -9.77
CA THR A 201 10.12 -3.89 -9.20
C THR A 201 9.58 -2.97 -8.11
N VAL A 202 10.10 -3.08 -6.89
CA VAL A 202 9.83 -2.15 -5.77
C VAL A 202 10.58 -0.84 -6.00
N LEU A 203 9.91 0.30 -5.82
CA LEU A 203 10.45 1.60 -6.24
C LEU A 203 10.98 2.46 -5.10
N ASN A 204 10.56 2.22 -3.86
CA ASN A 204 10.88 3.07 -2.71
C ASN A 204 11.24 2.28 -1.45
N ASP A 205 11.55 1.00 -1.61
CA ASP A 205 11.97 0.14 -0.52
C ASP A 205 12.83 -1.01 -1.05
N ASN A 206 13.42 -1.75 -0.12
CA ASN A 206 14.16 -2.95 -0.41
C ASN A 206 13.20 -4.15 -0.52
N ILE A 207 13.40 -4.98 -1.54
CA ILE A 207 12.76 -6.27 -1.73
C ILE A 207 12.83 -7.16 -0.47
N GLU A 208 13.96 -7.19 0.24
CA GLU A 208 14.10 -7.98 1.47
C GLU A 208 13.21 -7.50 2.62
N GLU A 209 12.86 -6.22 2.64
CA GLU A 209 11.90 -5.66 3.60
C GLU A 209 10.47 -5.95 3.12
N VAL A 210 10.17 -5.68 1.85
CA VAL A 210 8.84 -5.88 1.26
C VAL A 210 8.38 -7.34 1.35
N LEU A 211 9.27 -8.31 1.13
CA LEU A 211 8.95 -9.75 1.21
C LEU A 211 8.55 -10.23 2.61
N ARG A 212 8.75 -9.42 3.66
CA ARG A 212 8.27 -9.71 5.02
C ARG A 212 6.77 -9.50 5.17
N TYR A 213 6.17 -8.75 4.24
CA TYR A 213 4.76 -8.37 4.26
C TYR A 213 3.99 -9.10 3.17
N GLN A 214 2.77 -9.50 3.50
CA GLN A 214 1.83 -10.09 2.57
C GLN A 214 0.86 -9.02 2.07
N PRO A 215 0.69 -8.84 0.75
CA PRO A 215 -0.23 -7.84 0.20
C PRO A 215 -1.68 -8.05 0.67
N ILE A 216 -2.29 -6.97 1.16
CA ILE A 216 -3.72 -6.90 1.52
C ILE A 216 -4.51 -5.95 0.62
N LEU A 217 -3.84 -4.98 -0.02
CA LEU A 217 -4.49 -4.06 -0.96
C LEU A 217 -3.48 -3.57 -2.01
N VAL A 218 -3.83 -3.67 -3.29
CA VAL A 218 -3.09 -3.13 -4.43
C VAL A 218 -3.98 -2.14 -5.17
N VAL A 219 -3.43 -0.96 -5.45
CA VAL A 219 -4.08 0.16 -6.15
C VAL A 219 -3.30 0.51 -7.40
#